data_AF-A0A3A4JUE3-F1
#
_entry.id   AF-A0A3A4JUE3-F1
#
_cell.length_a   1.000
_cell.length_b   1.000
_cell.length_c   1.000
_cell.angle_alpha   90.00
_cell.angle_beta   90.00
_cell.angle_gamma   90.00
#
_symmetry.space_group_name_H-M   'P 1'
#
loop_
_entity.id
_entity.type
_entity.pdbx_description
1 polymer ?
#
loop_
_entity_poly.entity_id
_entity_poly.type
_entity_poly.pdbx_seq_one_letter_code
_entity_poly.pdbx_strand_id
1 'polypeptide(L)' 'MTKRFGDLNSNDVGKALVYRDRGRTHRVKIAGLEHKSSYLVAYVTTGYSGERPLTLPADIEVTVEL' A
#
# COMPACT_ATOMS: atom_id res chain seq x y z
N MET A 1 -4.98 -11.30 -1.21
CA MET A 1 -6.36 -10.77 -1.23
C MET A 1 -6.38 -9.45 -1.95
N THR A 2 -7.28 -9.25 -2.91
CA THR A 2 -7.45 -7.97 -3.60
C THR A 2 -8.46 -7.10 -2.85
N LYS A 3 -8.17 -5.81 -2.71
CA LYS A 3 -9.04 -4.80 -2.08
C LYS A 3 -8.74 -3.42 -2.67
N ARG A 4 -9.51 -2.39 -2.29
CA ARG A 4 -9.19 -1.01 -2.67
C ARG A 4 -8.10 -0.45 -1.77
N PHE A 5 -7.26 0.44 -2.30
CA PHE A 5 -6.19 1.05 -1.52
C PHE A 5 -6.73 1.79 -0.29
N GLY A 6 -7.84 2.52 -0.42
CA GLY A 6 -8.49 3.22 0.69
C GLY A 6 -9.03 2.29 1.80
N ASP A 7 -9.21 1.00 1.51
CA ASP A 7 -9.72 0.00 2.45
C ASP A 7 -8.60 -0.75 3.20
N LEU A 8 -7.33 -0.42 2.94
CA LEU A 8 -6.21 -0.94 3.72
C LEU A 8 -6.35 -0.51 5.19
N ASN A 9 -6.01 -1.42 6.09
CA ASN A 9 -6.13 -1.20 7.53
C ASN A 9 -4.96 -1.83 8.30
N SER A 10 -4.94 -1.66 9.62
CA SER A 10 -3.86 -2.12 10.50
C SER A 10 -3.51 -3.61 10.35
N ASN A 11 -4.46 -4.46 9.94
CA ASN A 11 -4.19 -5.89 9.71
C ASN A 11 -3.37 -6.16 8.43
N ASP A 12 -3.17 -5.15 7.58
CA ASP A 12 -2.34 -5.25 6.38
C ASP A 12 -0.89 -4.83 6.64
N VAL A 13 -0.61 -4.19 7.78
CA VAL A 13 0.75 -3.83 8.16
C VAL A 13 1.60 -5.09 8.31
N GLY A 14 2.81 -5.06 7.75
CA GLY A 14 3.72 -6.20 7.67
C GLY A 14 3.55 -7.08 6.44
N LYS A 15 2.43 -6.96 5.71
CA LYS A 15 2.16 -7.73 4.48
C LYS A 15 2.75 -7.07 3.24
N ALA A 16 2.86 -7.83 2.15
CA ALA A 16 3.27 -7.27 0.86
C ALA A 16 2.06 -6.63 0.16
N LEU A 17 2.24 -5.39 -0.29
CA LEU A 17 1.30 -4.66 -1.14
C LEU A 17 1.79 -4.73 -2.58
N VAL A 18 0.93 -5.21 -3.47
CA VAL A 18 1.13 -5.25 -4.91
C VAL A 18 0.12 -4.31 -5.56
N TYR A 19 0.61 -3.37 -6.35
CA TYR A 19 -0.22 -2.40 -7.06
C TYR A 19 0.32 -2.17 -8.47
N ARG A 20 -0.53 -1.67 -9.36
CA ARG A 20 -0.15 -1.32 -10.72
C ARG A 20 -0.14 0.21 -10.86
N ASP A 21 0.99 0.75 -11.30
CA ASP A 21 1.12 2.17 -11.62
C ASP A 21 1.77 2.32 -13.00
N ARG A 22 1.18 3.16 -13.86
CA ARG A 22 1.66 3.44 -15.23
C ARG A 22 2.04 2.19 -16.03
N GLY A 23 1.22 1.14 -15.92
CA GLY A 23 1.40 -0.13 -16.62
C GLY A 23 2.41 -1.09 -15.98
N ARG A 24 3.16 -0.67 -14.94
CA ARG A 24 4.13 -1.48 -14.20
C ARG A 24 3.54 -2.01 -12.91
N THR A 25 3.86 -3.25 -12.57
CA THR A 25 3.48 -3.85 -11.29
C THR A 25 4.59 -3.60 -10.27
N HIS A 26 4.21 -3.01 -9.15
CA HIS A 26 5.09 -2.74 -8.02
C HIS A 26 4.73 -3.66 -6.86
N ARG A 27 5.76 -4.20 -6.19
CA ARG A 27 5.61 -5.03 -4.99
C ARG A 27 6.44 -4.42 -3.87
N VAL A 28 5.78 -4.05 -2.78
CA VAL A 28 6.37 -3.36 -1.63
C VAL A 28 5.87 -3.99 -0.34
N LYS A 29 6.53 -3.78 0.80
CA LYS A 29 6.02 -4.20 2.11
C LYS A 29 5.37 -3.03 2.83
N ILE A 30 4.18 -3.22 3.39
CA ILE A 30 3.50 -2.21 4.20
C ILE A 30 4.20 -2.16 5.57
N ALA A 31 4.79 -1.01 5.89
CA ALA A 31 5.43 -0.76 7.17
C ALA A 31 4.50 -0.01 8.15
N GLY A 32 3.62 0.84 7.62
CA GLY A 32 2.65 1.57 8.42
C GLY A 32 1.53 2.15 7.55
N LEU A 33 0.45 2.57 8.20
CA LEU A 33 -0.68 3.22 7.56
C LEU A 33 -1.10 4.45 8.37
N GLU A 34 -1.44 5.52 7.66
CA GLU A 34 -1.92 6.76 8.27
C GLU A 34 -3.15 7.26 7.52
N HIS A 35 -4.31 7.17 8.16
CA HIS A 35 -5.58 7.64 7.63
C HIS A 35 -5.70 9.15 7.88
N LYS A 36 -5.66 9.94 6.81
CA LYS A 36 -6.06 11.35 6.83
C LYS A 36 -7.55 11.46 6.55
N SER A 37 -8.15 12.61 6.87
CA SER A 37 -9.60 12.83 6.71
C SER A 37 -10.12 12.61 5.28
N SER A 38 -9.26 12.71 4.27
CA SER A 38 -9.64 12.59 2.85
C SER A 38 -8.84 11.55 2.05
N TYR A 39 -7.77 10.97 2.61
CA TYR A 39 -6.94 9.99 1.90
C TYR A 39 -6.13 9.10 2.87
N LEU A 40 -5.63 7.99 2.37
CA LEU A 40 -4.72 7.10 3.08
C LEU A 40 -3.28 7.32 2.63
N VAL A 41 -2.35 7.34 3.57
CA VAL A 41 -0.91 7.21 3.31
C VAL A 41 -0.46 5.83 3.78
N ALA A 42 0.12 5.05 2.87
CA ALA A 42 0.80 3.80 3.23
C ALA A 42 2.30 4.04 3.27
N TYR A 43 2.95 3.79 4.41
CA TYR A 43 4.41 3.76 4.47
C TYR A 43 4.88 2.39 4.02
N VAL A 44 5.75 2.35 3.01
CA VAL A 44 6.16 1.11 2.36
C VAL A 44 7.68 1.00 2.20
N THR A 45 8.19 -0.22 2.17
CA THR A 45 9.61 -0.50 1.90
C THR A 45 9.80 -1.37 0.66
N THR A 46 10.92 -1.20 -0.04
CA THR A 46 11.36 -2.11 -1.11
C THR A 46 12.67 -2.77 -0.73
N GLY A 47 12.59 -3.89 0.00
CA GLY A 47 13.76 -4.62 0.45
C GLY A 47 14.62 -3.80 1.41
N TYR A 48 15.79 -3.33 0.94
CA TYR A 48 16.81 -2.62 1.73
C TYR A 48 16.67 -1.10 1.78
N SER A 49 15.69 -0.54 1.08
CA SER A 49 15.43 0.91 1.12
C SER A 49 14.54 1.25 2.31
N GLY A 50 14.87 2.36 2.98
CA GLY A 50 14.09 2.88 4.10
C GLY A 50 12.62 3.12 3.76
N GLU A 51 11.82 3.32 4.80
CA GLU A 51 10.38 3.60 4.66
C GLU A 51 10.14 4.84 3.80
N ARG A 52 9.20 4.72 2.86
CA ARG A 52 8.75 5.83 2.05
C ARG A 52 7.23 5.90 2.01
N PRO A 53 6.65 7.10 1.98
CA PRO A 53 5.21 7.24 1.83
C PRO A 53 4.79 6.84 0.41
N LEU A 54 3.67 6.15 0.32
CA LEU A 54 2.94 5.78 -0.88
C LEU A 54 1.52 6.28 -0.75
N THR A 55 1.07 7.08 -1.70
CA THR A 55 -0.31 7.51 -1.86
C THR A 55 -0.80 7.08 -3.23
N LEU A 56 -2.00 6.51 -3.26
CA LEU A 56 -2.70 6.12 -4.47
C LEU A 56 -4.16 6.58 -4.39
N PRO A 57 -4.89 6.67 -5.52
CA PRO A 57 -6.33 6.88 -5.51
C PRO A 57 -7.01 5.84 -4.62
N ALA A 58 -7.97 6.26 -3.79
CA ALA A 58 -8.57 5.39 -2.77
C ALA A 58 -9.32 4.19 -3.38
N ASP A 59 -9.84 4.35 -4.59
CA ASP A 59 -10.61 3.36 -5.35
C ASP A 59 -9.75 2.40 -6.16
N ILE A 60 -8.43 2.62 -6.25
CA ILE A 60 -7.55 1.74 -7.03
C ILE A 60 -7.49 0.34 -6.40
N GLU A 61 -7.55 -0.68 -7.24
CA GLU A 61 -7.39 -2.06 -6.79
C GLU A 61 -5.92 -2.37 -6.49
N VAL A 62 -5.71 -2.95 -5.32
CA VAL A 62 -4.41 -3.41 -4.84
C VAL A 62 -4.54 -4.83 -4.31
N THR A 63 -3.46 -5.60 -4.38
CA THR A 63 -3.39 -6.94 -3.85
C THR A 63 -2.49 -6.97 -2.62
N VAL A 64 -3.01 -7.46 -1.50
CA VAL A 64 -2.25 -7.69 -0.28
C VAL A 64 -1.93 -9.18 -0.17
N GLU A 65 -0.65 -9.52 -0.13
CA GLU A 65 -0.12 -10.89 -0.02
C GLU A 65 0.39 -11.15 1.39
N LEU A 66 0.17 -12.37 1.90
CA LEU A 66 0.66 -12.84 3.20
C LEU A 66 2.18 -13.03 3.21
#